data_AF-A0A9P5U6W8-F1
#
_entry.id   AF-A0A9P5U6W8-F1
#
_cell.length_a   1.000
_cell.length_b   1.000
_cell.length_c   1.000
_cell.angle_alpha   90.00
_cell.angle_beta   90.00
_cell.angle_gamma   90.00
#
_symmetry.space_group_name_H-M   'P 1'
#
loop_
_entity.id
_entity.type
_entity.pdbx_description
1 polymer ?
#
loop_
_entity_poly.entity_id
_entity_poly.type
_entity_poly.pdbx_seq_one_letter_code
_entity_poly.pdbx_strand_id
1 'polypeptide(L)'
;MDLKMDLNGVGKEQLGMGVSMGKIKQRCGDYLMGKRSIFTALQRNVNKENNVAEQHLIDMLCMSGFDREDEWGFRALEPSRCCISSIALVLLKTGIVHHAGGGDTKPVEVDYQQMATAQKLLLFWRKPARKCWWDGLDIELPPDGEDEGRTIKLWSRRVWTLELSL
;
A
#
# COMPACT_ATOMS: atom_id res chain seq x y z
N MET A 1 -5.95 -1.74 8.09
CA MET A 1 -6.68 -0.95 7.08
C MET A 1 -8.16 -1.12 7.34
N ASP A 2 -8.91 -0.08 7.69
CA ASP A 2 -10.33 -0.24 8.09
C ASP A 2 -11.24 -0.20 6.85
N LEU A 3 -11.94 -1.28 6.47
CA LEU A 3 -12.86 -1.22 5.31
C LEU A 3 -14.23 -0.72 5.79
N LYS A 4 -14.56 0.54 5.46
CA LYS A 4 -15.95 0.98 5.40
C LYS A 4 -16.39 0.88 3.95
N MET A 5 -17.37 0.01 3.72
CA MET A 5 -18.09 -0.04 2.46
C MET A 5 -19.28 0.91 2.56
N ASP A 6 -19.30 1.94 1.74
CA ASP A 6 -20.53 2.66 1.44
C ASP A 6 -21.13 2.08 0.17
N LEU A 7 -22.27 1.39 0.32
CA LEU A 7 -23.12 0.90 -0.77
C LEU A 7 -23.94 2.04 -1.40
N ASN A 8 -23.36 3.23 -1.54
CA ASN A 8 -24.05 4.33 -2.21
C ASN A 8 -23.98 4.09 -3.73
N GLY A 9 -25.00 3.39 -4.22
CA GLY A 9 -25.18 3.06 -5.64
C GLY A 9 -25.60 1.63 -5.90
N VAL A 10 -25.48 0.71 -4.93
CA VAL A 10 -26.21 -0.55 -5.00
C VAL A 10 -27.63 -0.20 -4.58
N GLY A 11 -28.46 0.16 -5.55
CA GLY A 11 -29.90 0.18 -5.35
C GLY A 11 -30.25 -1.12 -4.62
N LYS A 12 -31.12 -1.05 -3.60
CA LYS A 12 -31.61 -2.25 -2.90
C LYS A 12 -32.11 -3.34 -3.89
N GLU A 13 -32.38 -2.96 -5.13
CA GLU A 13 -32.72 -3.78 -6.30
C GLU A 13 -31.60 -4.66 -6.88
N GLN A 14 -30.30 -4.40 -6.61
CA GLN A 14 -29.18 -5.24 -7.10
C GLN A 14 -28.69 -6.29 -6.08
N LEU A 15 -29.22 -6.27 -4.87
CA LEU A 15 -29.03 -7.35 -3.91
C LEU A 15 -29.99 -8.48 -4.29
N GLY A 16 -29.65 -9.25 -5.32
CA GLY A 16 -30.35 -10.47 -5.69
C GLY A 16 -30.61 -11.32 -4.43
N MET A 17 -31.85 -11.80 -4.31
CA MET A 17 -32.38 -12.53 -3.15
C MET A 17 -31.49 -13.74 -2.80
N GLY A 18 -30.55 -13.60 -1.86
CA GLY A 18 -29.83 -14.77 -1.30
C GLY A 18 -28.43 -14.53 -0.72
N VAL A 19 -27.70 -13.48 -1.12
CA VAL A 19 -26.28 -13.33 -0.71
C VAL A 19 -26.13 -12.41 0.50
N SER A 20 -25.50 -12.92 1.56
CA SER A 20 -25.24 -12.13 2.78
C SER A 20 -24.18 -11.05 2.53
N MET A 21 -24.37 -9.88 3.15
CA MET A 21 -23.40 -8.78 3.11
C MET A 21 -22.00 -9.20 3.58
N GLY A 22 -21.93 -10.18 4.50
CA GLY A 22 -20.67 -10.76 4.98
C GLY A 22 -19.91 -11.49 3.88
N LYS A 23 -20.59 -12.28 3.03
CA LYS A 23 -19.96 -12.98 1.91
C LYS A 23 -19.39 -11.99 0.89
N ILE A 24 -20.16 -10.96 0.52
CA ILE A 24 -19.67 -9.90 -0.40
C ILE A 24 -18.42 -9.22 0.16
N LYS A 25 -18.44 -8.87 1.45
CA LYS A 25 -17.32 -8.29 2.18
C LYS A 25 -16.05 -9.15 2.13
N GLN A 26 -16.20 -10.44 2.38
CA GLN A 26 -15.10 -11.40 2.31
C GLN A 26 -14.51 -11.45 0.91
N ARG A 27 -15.35 -11.59 -0.11
CA ARG A 27 -14.93 -11.65 -1.52
C ARG A 27 -14.22 -10.38 -2.00
N CYS A 28 -14.63 -9.21 -1.52
CA CYS A 28 -13.91 -7.96 -1.74
C CYS A 28 -12.53 -7.96 -1.07
N GLY A 29 -12.46 -8.50 0.14
CA GLY A 29 -11.20 -8.73 0.85
C GLY A 29 -10.26 -9.60 0.01
N ASP A 30 -10.76 -10.73 -0.49
CA ASP A 30 -10.01 -11.65 -1.34
C ASP A 30 -9.55 -10.98 -2.65
N TYR A 31 -10.42 -10.21 -3.31
CA TYR A 31 -10.05 -9.40 -4.47
C TYR A 31 -8.91 -8.42 -4.15
N LEU A 32 -9.00 -7.71 -3.03
CA LEU A 32 -7.98 -6.75 -2.60
C LEU A 32 -6.68 -7.44 -2.19
N MET A 33 -6.73 -8.67 -1.68
CA MET A 33 -5.54 -9.48 -1.36
C MET A 33 -4.68 -9.76 -2.60
N GLY A 34 -5.30 -9.87 -3.78
CA GLY A 34 -4.59 -9.97 -5.07
C GLY A 34 -3.88 -8.68 -5.50
N LYS A 35 -4.18 -7.52 -4.89
CA LYS A 35 -3.53 -6.24 -5.19
C LYS A 35 -2.27 -6.07 -4.32
N ARG A 36 -1.18 -6.69 -4.75
CA ARG A 36 0.03 -6.90 -3.95
C ARG A 36 1.08 -5.79 -4.04
N SER A 37 1.05 -4.93 -5.05
CA SER A 37 1.99 -3.81 -5.17
C SER A 37 1.82 -2.78 -4.03
N ILE A 38 2.94 -2.31 -3.48
CA ILE A 38 2.99 -1.34 -2.37
C ILE A 38 2.45 0.03 -2.81
N PHE A 39 2.83 0.48 -4.01
CA PHE A 39 2.58 1.85 -4.46
C PHE A 39 1.28 2.04 -5.24
N THR A 40 0.64 0.98 -5.72
CA THR A 40 -0.56 1.06 -6.58
C THR A 40 -1.60 2.07 -6.07
N ALA A 41 -1.93 2.04 -4.77
CA ALA A 41 -2.95 2.92 -4.21
C ALA A 41 -2.50 4.39 -4.11
N LEU A 42 -1.23 4.64 -3.77
CA LEU A 42 -0.66 6.00 -3.75
C LEU A 42 -0.56 6.55 -5.18
N GLN A 43 -0.14 5.73 -6.14
CA GLN A 43 0.01 6.12 -7.53
C GLN A 43 -1.34 6.47 -8.18
N ARG A 44 -2.43 5.78 -7.80
CA ARG A 44 -3.79 6.20 -8.18
C ARG A 44 -4.16 7.58 -7.65
N ASN A 45 -3.85 7.88 -6.40
CA ASN A 45 -4.12 9.20 -5.82
C ASN A 45 -3.29 10.29 -6.53
N VAL A 46 -2.02 10.03 -6.82
CA VAL A 46 -1.17 10.92 -7.63
C VAL A 46 -1.86 11.25 -8.95
N ASN A 47 -2.31 10.23 -9.69
CA ASN A 47 -2.93 10.42 -10.99
C ASN A 47 -4.30 11.11 -10.92
N LYS A 48 -5.06 10.86 -9.86
CA LYS A 48 -6.42 11.39 -9.68
C LYS A 48 -6.42 12.85 -9.23
N GLU A 49 -5.51 13.23 -8.35
CA GLU A 49 -5.50 14.54 -7.68
C GLU A 49 -4.26 15.40 -8.01
N ASN A 50 -3.40 14.93 -8.94
CA ASN A 50 -2.09 15.53 -9.22
C ASN A 50 -1.27 15.74 -7.94
N ASN A 51 -1.26 14.73 -7.07
CA ASN A 51 -0.69 14.84 -5.73
C ASN A 51 0.84 14.73 -5.75
N VAL A 52 1.50 15.87 -5.99
CA VAL A 52 2.98 15.96 -6.08
C VAL A 52 3.67 15.47 -4.79
N ALA A 53 3.05 15.64 -3.63
CA ALA A 53 3.61 15.18 -2.36
C ALA A 53 3.65 13.64 -2.27
N GLU A 54 2.64 12.95 -2.77
CA GLU A 54 2.65 11.47 -2.85
C GLU A 54 3.64 10.97 -3.89
N GLN A 55 3.81 11.67 -5.02
CA GLN A 55 4.83 11.32 -6.00
C GLN A 55 6.23 11.40 -5.37
N HIS A 56 6.53 12.50 -4.68
CA HIS A 56 7.80 12.65 -3.96
C HIS A 56 7.98 11.62 -2.85
N LEU A 57 6.91 11.23 -2.15
CA LEU A 57 6.99 10.15 -1.16
C LEU A 57 7.40 8.82 -1.81
N ILE A 58 6.79 8.45 -2.94
CA ILE A 58 7.16 7.24 -3.69
C ILE A 58 8.63 7.33 -4.12
N ASP A 59 9.06 8.46 -4.67
CA ASP A 59 10.44 8.65 -5.13
C ASP A 59 11.45 8.54 -3.98
N MET A 60 11.15 9.16 -2.82
CA MET A 60 11.99 9.05 -1.63
C MET A 60 12.10 7.62 -1.12
N LEU A 61 10.99 6.86 -1.11
CA LEU A 61 10.99 5.45 -0.70
C LEU A 61 11.80 4.60 -1.68
N CYS A 62 11.71 4.87 -2.98
CA CYS A 62 12.48 4.14 -3.99
C CYS A 62 13.98 4.41 -3.87
N MET A 63 14.37 5.69 -3.74
CA MET A 63 15.76 6.08 -3.49
C MET A 63 16.33 5.44 -2.21
N SER A 64 15.46 5.14 -1.25
CA SER A 64 15.85 4.61 0.07
C SER A 64 15.88 3.09 0.13
N GLY A 65 15.48 2.38 -0.93
CA GLY A 65 15.65 0.94 -1.01
C GLY A 65 14.53 0.17 -1.71
N PHE A 66 13.31 0.70 -1.74
CA PHE A 66 12.19 0.05 -2.43
C PHE A 66 12.32 0.18 -3.96
N ASP A 67 11.62 -0.66 -4.69
CA ASP A 67 11.39 -0.54 -6.13
C ASP A 67 9.92 -0.28 -6.43
N ARG A 68 9.61 0.37 -7.56
CA ARG A 68 8.23 0.73 -7.92
C ARG A 68 7.29 -0.48 -8.04
N GLU A 69 7.87 -1.63 -8.38
CA GLU A 69 7.16 -2.90 -8.54
C GLU A 69 7.13 -3.74 -7.27
N ASP A 70 7.69 -3.24 -6.15
CA ASP A 70 7.72 -4.01 -4.90
C ASP A 70 6.33 -4.35 -4.40
N GLU A 71 6.24 -5.55 -3.85
CA GLU A 71 5.04 -6.09 -3.23
C GLU A 71 5.13 -6.09 -1.71
N TRP A 72 3.96 -6.09 -1.07
CA TRP A 72 3.88 -6.30 0.38
C TRP A 72 4.48 -7.66 0.78
N GLY A 73 5.48 -7.63 1.65
CA GLY A 73 6.13 -8.84 2.19
C GLY A 73 5.23 -9.66 3.12
N PHE A 74 4.28 -9.02 3.79
CA PHE A 74 3.23 -9.69 4.55
C PHE A 74 1.86 -9.06 4.24
N ARG A 75 0.85 -9.90 4.03
CA ARG A 75 -0.55 -9.48 3.99
C ARG A 75 -1.46 -10.53 4.60
N ALA A 76 -2.45 -10.09 5.37
CA ALA A 76 -3.48 -10.95 5.92
C ALA A 76 -4.84 -10.26 5.88
N LEU A 77 -5.86 -11.04 5.53
CA LEU A 77 -7.25 -10.67 5.70
C LEU A 77 -7.68 -11.10 7.10
N GLU A 78 -8.26 -10.18 7.87
CA GLU A 78 -8.82 -10.48 9.18
C GLU A 78 -10.19 -11.18 9.01
N PRO A 79 -10.44 -12.40 9.49
CA PRO A 79 -11.69 -13.11 9.20
C PRO A 79 -12.94 -12.46 9.81
N SER A 80 -12.77 -11.79 10.95
CA SER A 80 -13.87 -11.16 11.71
C SER A 80 -14.05 -9.68 11.42
N ARG A 81 -13.15 -9.08 10.64
CA ARG A 81 -13.14 -7.65 10.33
C ARG A 81 -12.90 -7.51 8.84
N CYS A 82 -13.65 -6.67 8.14
CA CYS A 82 -13.29 -6.30 6.78
C CYS A 82 -12.02 -5.43 6.86
N CYS A 83 -10.86 -6.04 7.01
CA CYS A 83 -9.60 -5.37 7.23
C CYS A 83 -8.49 -6.21 6.62
N ILE A 84 -7.60 -5.53 5.91
CA ILE A 84 -6.36 -6.12 5.44
C ILE A 84 -5.22 -5.47 6.22
N SER A 85 -4.35 -6.29 6.77
CA SER A 85 -3.08 -5.89 7.34
C SER A 85 -2.00 -6.11 6.28
N SER A 86 -1.12 -5.14 6.06
CA SER A 86 -0.07 -5.22 5.05
C SER A 86 1.20 -4.59 5.59
N ILE A 87 2.34 -5.27 5.42
CA ILE A 87 3.65 -4.84 5.89
C ILE A 87 4.68 -5.12 4.78
N ALA A 88 5.58 -4.16 4.58
CA ALA A 88 6.76 -4.32 3.74
C ALA A 88 7.96 -3.75 4.51
N LEU A 89 9.12 -4.37 4.36
CA LEU A 89 10.35 -4.00 5.03
C LEU A 89 11.44 -3.87 3.97
N VAL A 90 12.30 -2.88 4.14
CA VAL A 90 13.48 -2.70 3.29
C VAL A 90 14.64 -2.23 4.16
N LEU A 91 15.86 -2.63 3.79
CA LEU A 91 17.04 -2.05 4.37
C LEU A 91 17.25 -0.65 3.81
N LEU A 92 17.31 0.35 4.69
CA LEU A 92 17.54 1.73 4.30
C LEU A 92 18.91 1.87 3.61
N LYS A 93 18.89 2.26 2.34
CA LYS A 93 20.10 2.66 1.62
C LYS A 93 20.48 4.09 2.03
N THR A 94 21.61 4.24 2.71
CA THR A 94 22.09 5.54 3.24
C THR A 94 22.94 6.34 2.25
N GLY A 95 23.27 5.77 1.09
CA GLY A 95 24.20 6.37 0.14
C GLY A 95 25.66 6.29 0.57
N ILE A 96 26.01 5.51 1.60
CA ILE A 96 27.39 5.32 2.06
C ILE A 96 27.80 3.89 1.73
N VAL A 97 28.84 3.73 0.91
CA VAL A 97 29.36 2.42 0.52
C VAL A 97 30.75 2.23 1.12
N HIS A 98 30.87 1.20 1.96
CA HIS A 98 32.16 0.73 2.47
C HIS A 98 32.64 -0.45 1.63
N HIS A 99 33.79 -0.30 0.97
CA HIS A 99 34.38 -1.39 0.19
C HIS A 99 35.11 -2.38 1.12
N ALA A 100 34.40 -3.41 1.57
CA ALA A 100 34.99 -4.49 2.36
C ALA A 100 35.71 -5.50 1.45
N GLY A 101 37.04 -5.37 1.33
CA GLY A 101 37.91 -6.38 0.71
C GLY A 101 38.79 -5.84 -0.42
N GLY A 102 40.09 -5.69 -0.13
CA GLY A 102 41.14 -5.53 -1.14
C GLY A 102 42.03 -4.30 -1.00
N GLY A 103 42.80 -4.20 0.10
CA GLY A 103 43.84 -3.19 0.30
C GLY A 103 43.32 -1.80 0.69
N ASP A 104 44.02 -1.15 1.61
CA ASP A 104 43.79 0.16 2.26
C ASP A 104 43.55 1.41 1.35
N THR A 105 43.09 1.25 0.11
CA THR A 105 43.25 2.29 -0.93
C THR A 105 41.96 2.82 -1.56
N LYS A 106 40.79 2.20 -1.36
CA LYS A 106 39.53 2.77 -1.89
C LYS A 106 38.86 3.66 -0.85
N PRO A 107 38.70 4.98 -1.12
CA PRO A 107 37.98 5.87 -0.21
C PRO A 107 36.50 5.48 -0.12
N VAL A 108 35.85 5.85 0.99
CA VAL A 108 34.40 5.68 1.15
C VAL A 108 33.68 6.48 0.06
N GLU A 109 32.79 5.81 -0.68
CA GLU A 109 31.95 6.46 -1.66
C GLU A 109 30.66 6.95 -0.99
N VAL A 110 30.31 8.22 -1.27
CA VAL A 110 29.13 8.89 -0.71
C VAL A 110 28.26 9.44 -1.84
N ASP A 111 27.06 8.90 -1.99
CA ASP A 111 25.98 9.50 -2.77
C ASP A 111 25.26 10.52 -1.91
N TYR A 112 25.58 11.80 -2.14
CA TYR A 112 24.97 12.92 -1.40
C TYR A 112 23.46 13.03 -1.60
N GLN A 113 22.92 12.65 -2.77
CA GLN A 113 21.49 12.75 -3.04
C GLN A 113 20.73 11.68 -2.27
N GLN A 114 21.24 10.45 -2.27
CA GLN A 114 20.68 9.35 -1.49
C GLN A 114 20.82 9.61 0.02
N MET A 115 21.98 10.10 0.47
CA MET A 115 22.21 10.47 1.87
C MET A 115 21.22 11.54 2.34
N ALA A 116 20.97 12.59 1.54
CA ALA A 116 20.00 13.63 1.88
C ALA A 116 18.57 13.08 1.99
N THR A 117 18.19 12.13 1.13
CA THR A 117 16.89 11.44 1.23
C THR A 117 16.81 10.58 2.48
N ALA A 118 17.86 9.81 2.80
CA ALA A 118 17.92 9.01 4.02
C ALA A 118 17.81 9.90 5.28
N GLN A 119 18.47 11.06 5.29
CA GLN A 119 18.35 12.06 6.36
C GLN A 119 16.91 12.58 6.54
N LYS A 120 16.15 12.78 5.44
CA LYS A 120 14.72 13.14 5.54
C LYS A 120 13.91 12.02 6.17
N LEU A 121 14.22 10.75 5.87
CA LEU A 121 13.53 9.60 6.47
C LEU A 121 13.83 9.43 7.96
N LEU A 122 15.00 9.88 8.45
CA LEU A 122 15.31 9.90 9.89
C LEU A 122 14.31 10.73 10.70
N LEU A 123 13.61 11.70 10.09
CA LEU A 123 12.55 12.46 10.75
C LEU A 123 11.39 11.59 11.21
N PHE A 124 11.24 10.38 10.64
CA PHE A 124 10.21 9.41 11.00
C PHE A 124 10.65 8.44 12.10
N TRP A 125 11.89 8.54 12.59
CA TRP A 125 12.34 7.75 13.72
C TRP A 125 11.60 8.16 14.99
N ARG A 126 10.93 7.20 15.64
CA ARG A 126 10.04 7.41 16.81
C ARG A 126 8.88 8.39 16.57
N LYS A 127 8.72 8.88 15.34
CA LYS A 127 7.67 9.80 14.90
C LYS A 127 7.07 9.28 13.58
N PRO A 128 6.31 8.18 13.61
CA PRO A 128 5.69 7.61 12.42
C PRO A 128 4.96 8.65 11.58
N ALA A 129 5.25 8.67 10.28
CA ALA A 129 4.39 9.37 9.33
C ALA A 129 3.14 8.53 9.09
N ARG A 130 1.96 9.14 9.23
CA ARG A 130 0.68 8.47 9.03
C ARG A 130 -0.18 9.27 8.07
N LYS A 131 -0.75 8.59 7.08
CA LYS A 131 -1.76 9.14 6.19
C LYS A 131 -2.99 8.24 6.19
N CYS A 132 -4.16 8.84 6.31
CA CYS A 132 -5.44 8.15 6.22
C CYS A 132 -6.28 8.79 5.12
N TRP A 133 -6.86 7.98 4.23
CA TRP A 133 -7.72 8.46 3.14
C TRP A 133 -8.72 7.40 2.71
N TRP A 134 -9.68 7.82 1.88
CA TRP A 134 -10.63 6.94 1.22
C TRP A 134 -10.21 6.69 -0.22
N ASP A 135 -10.21 5.42 -0.62
CA ASP A 135 -9.92 4.99 -1.98
C ASP A 135 -11.14 4.22 -2.52
N GLY A 136 -11.67 4.69 -3.64
CA GLY A 136 -12.86 4.16 -4.30
C GLY A 136 -12.49 3.51 -5.63
N LEU A 137 -12.93 2.26 -5.83
CA LEU A 137 -12.63 1.44 -7.00
C LEU A 137 -13.90 0.70 -7.44
N ASP A 138 -14.19 0.67 -8.73
CA ASP A 138 -15.18 -0.25 -9.29
C ASP A 138 -14.49 -1.60 -9.52
N ILE A 139 -15.04 -2.67 -8.91
CA ILE A 139 -14.49 -4.02 -9.00
C ILE A 139 -15.52 -4.98 -9.54
N GLU A 140 -15.04 -5.93 -10.34
CA GLU A 140 -15.82 -7.06 -10.80
C GLU A 140 -15.56 -8.23 -9.87
N LEU A 141 -16.60 -8.63 -9.13
CA LEU A 141 -16.58 -9.88 -8.41
C LEU A 141 -17.01 -10.98 -9.40
N PRO A 142 -16.19 -12.02 -9.64
CA PRO A 142 -16.56 -13.13 -10.53
C PRO A 142 -17.78 -13.89 -9.96
N PRO A 143 -18.35 -14.89 -10.64
CA PRO A 143 -19.29 -15.81 -10.01
C PRO A 143 -18.60 -16.67 -8.93
N ASP A 144 -19.32 -17.10 -7.89
CA ASP A 144 -18.82 -18.02 -6.84
C ASP A 144 -19.93 -18.96 -6.34
N GLY A 145 -19.94 -20.19 -6.88
CA GLY A 145 -21.00 -21.15 -6.65
C GLY A 145 -22.33 -20.66 -7.23
N GLU A 146 -23.36 -20.55 -6.40
CA GLU A 146 -24.68 -20.01 -6.76
C GLU A 146 -24.72 -18.46 -6.79
N ASP A 147 -23.64 -17.78 -6.39
CA ASP A 147 -23.56 -16.32 -6.40
C ASP A 147 -23.14 -15.82 -7.79
N GLU A 148 -24.05 -15.13 -8.48
CA GLU A 148 -23.77 -14.49 -9.76
C GLU A 148 -22.70 -13.39 -9.63
N GLY A 149 -21.87 -13.26 -10.67
CA GLY A 149 -20.87 -12.21 -10.77
C GLY A 149 -21.52 -10.83 -10.82
N ARG A 150 -20.86 -9.82 -10.24
CA ARG A 150 -21.40 -8.46 -10.15
C ARG A 150 -20.31 -7.41 -10.08
N THR A 151 -20.58 -6.25 -10.65
CA THR A 151 -19.74 -5.07 -10.49
C THR A 151 -20.20 -4.30 -9.26
N ILE A 152 -19.26 -3.95 -8.38
CA ILE A 152 -19.54 -3.18 -7.17
C ILE A 152 -18.54 -2.04 -7.01
N LYS A 153 -19.04 -0.93 -6.47
CA LYS A 153 -18.19 0.18 -6.04
C LYS A 153 -17.65 -0.10 -4.65
N LEU A 154 -16.37 -0.40 -4.56
CA LEU A 154 -15.66 -0.69 -3.32
C LEU A 154 -14.98 0.57 -2.79
N TRP A 155 -15.40 1.00 -1.60
CA TRP A 155 -14.68 2.00 -0.82
C TRP A 155 -13.82 1.33 0.24
N SER A 156 -12.56 1.78 0.36
CA SER A 156 -11.61 1.27 1.34
C SER A 156 -10.95 2.43 2.08
N ARG A 157 -10.94 2.39 3.43
CA ARG A 157 -10.15 3.35 4.21
C ARG A 157 -8.73 2.85 4.27
N ARG A 158 -7.85 3.57 3.60
CA ARG A 158 -6.42 3.27 3.63
C ARG A 158 -5.82 4.01 4.81
N VAL A 159 -5.02 3.29 5.60
CA VAL A 159 -4.12 3.88 6.58
C VAL A 159 -2.73 3.41 6.18
N TRP A 160 -1.87 4.35 5.86
CA TRP A 160 -0.49 4.11 5.50
C TRP A 160 0.40 4.72 6.57
N THR A 161 1.32 3.91 7.06
CA THR A 161 2.24 4.28 8.14
C THR A 161 3.65 3.99 7.67
N LEU A 162 4.53 4.97 7.79
CA LEU A 162 5.97 4.83 7.58
C LEU A 162 6.70 5.01 8.90
N GLU A 163 7.49 4.00 9.23
CA GLU A 163 8.29 3.95 10.44
C GLU A 163 9.72 3.56 10.08
N LEU A 164 10.68 4.21 10.73
CA LEU A 164 12.07 3.81 10.69
C LEU A 164 12.39 3.00 11.95
N SER A 165 12.96 1.81 11.76
CA SER A 165 13.51 0.98 12.82
C SER A 165 15.04 1.06 12.76
N LEU A 166 15.68 1.30 13.92
CA LEU A 166 17.14 1.34 14.12
C LEU A 166 17.56 0.25 15.09
#